data_AF-A0A418GMY4-F1
#
_entry.id   AF-A0A418GMY4-F1
#
_cell.length_a   1.000
_cell.length_b   1.000
_cell.length_c   1.000
_cell.angle_alpha   90.00
_cell.angle_beta   90.00
_cell.angle_gamma   90.00
#
_symmetry.space_group_name_H-M   'P 1'
#
loop_
_entity.id
_entity.type
_entity.pdbx_description
1 polymer ?
#
loop_
_entity_poly.entity_id
_entity_poly.type
_entity_poly.pdbx_seq_one_letter_code
_entity_poly.pdbx_strand_id
1 'polypeptide(L)'
;MNNEETFYQAMRRQGVTRRSFLKYCSLAATSLGLGAGMAPKIAWALENKPRIPVVWIHGLECTCCTESFIRSAHPLAKDVILSLISLDYDDTLMAAAGTQAEEVFEDIIAQYNGKYI
;
A
#
# COMPACT_ATOMS: atom_id res chain seq x y z
N MET A 1 18.28 -7.61 -6.20
CA MET A 1 17.56 -8.06 -4.99
C MET A 1 16.43 -7.07 -4.79
N ASN A 2 15.16 -7.47 -4.92
CA ASN A 2 14.04 -6.54 -4.70
C ASN A 2 14.10 -6.03 -3.26
N ASN A 3 14.38 -4.74 -3.12
CA ASN A 3 14.60 -4.04 -1.86
C ASN A 3 13.29 -3.44 -1.30
N GLU A 4 12.15 -3.98 -1.74
CA GLU A 4 10.83 -3.43 -1.44
C GLU A 4 10.33 -3.96 -0.10
N GLU A 5 9.98 -3.04 0.80
CA GLU A 5 9.49 -3.35 2.14
C GLU A 5 8.16 -4.11 2.07
N THR A 6 8.09 -5.29 2.68
CA THR A 6 6.85 -6.07 2.78
C THR A 6 5.98 -5.61 3.94
N PHE A 7 4.67 -5.92 3.89
CA PHE A 7 3.75 -5.58 4.98
C PHE A 7 4.23 -6.12 6.34
N TYR A 8 4.78 -7.34 6.35
CA TYR A 8 5.36 -7.91 7.56
C TYR A 8 6.49 -7.04 8.10
N GLN A 9 7.42 -6.58 7.25
CA GLN A 9 8.53 -5.73 7.67
C GLN A 9 8.04 -4.38 8.23
N ALA A 10 7.07 -3.76 7.56
CA ALA A 10 6.44 -2.52 8.04
C ALA A 10 5.80 -2.71 9.44
N MET A 11 5.04 -3.80 9.64
CA MET A 11 4.44 -4.14 10.93
C MET A 11 5.51 -4.43 12.01
N ARG A 12 6.62 -5.08 11.65
CA ARG A 12 7.74 -5.35 12.57
C ARG A 12 8.41 -4.06 13.03
N ARG A 13 8.58 -3.07 12.15
CA ARG A 13 9.11 -1.73 12.49
C ARG A 13 8.22 -0.99 13.49
N GLN A 14 6.91 -1.21 13.43
CA GLN A 14 5.94 -0.65 14.37
C GLN A 14 5.83 -1.46 15.69
N GLY A 15 6.69 -2.47 15.91
CA GLY A 15 6.75 -3.23 17.16
C GLY A 15 5.85 -4.46 17.23
N VAL A 16 5.19 -4.86 16.12
CA VAL A 16 4.34 -6.06 16.12
C VAL A 16 5.21 -7.33 16.28
N THR A 17 4.88 -8.17 17.26
CA THR A 17 5.57 -9.45 17.46
C THR A 17 5.13 -10.47 16.40
N ARG A 18 6.00 -11.46 16.08
CA ARG A 18 5.63 -12.56 15.18
C ARG A 18 4.36 -13.30 15.66
N ARG A 19 4.17 -13.44 16.97
CA ARG A 19 2.97 -14.06 17.56
C ARG A 19 1.71 -13.20 17.30
N SER A 20 1.79 -11.89 17.52
CA SER A 20 0.66 -10.97 17.25
C SER A 20 0.30 -10.93 15.77
N PHE A 21 1.31 -10.96 14.89
CA PHE A 21 1.11 -11.06 13.44
C PHE A 21 0.37 -12.33 13.02
N LEU A 22 0.77 -13.49 13.54
CA LEU A 22 0.07 -14.75 13.23
C LEU A 22 -1.37 -14.75 13.76
N LYS A 23 -1.60 -14.21 14.96
CA LYS A 23 -2.96 -14.00 15.50
C LYS A 23 -3.80 -13.12 14.58
N TYR A 24 -3.24 -12.04 14.06
CA TYR A 24 -3.91 -11.17 13.09
C TYR A 24 -4.27 -11.93 11.81
N CYS A 25 -3.36 -12.73 11.25
CA CYS A 25 -3.63 -13.52 10.05
C CYS A 25 -4.76 -14.54 10.27
N SER A 26 -4.78 -15.19 11.45
CA SER A 26 -5.88 -16.08 11.84
C SER A 26 -7.20 -15.33 11.98
N LEU A 27 -7.19 -14.17 12.65
CA LEU A 27 -8.38 -13.35 12.82
C LEU A 27 -8.92 -12.84 11.49
N ALA A 28 -8.03 -12.40 10.58
CA ALA A 28 -8.39 -11.94 9.24
C ALA A 28 -8.99 -13.06 8.39
N ALA A 29 -8.42 -14.28 8.45
CA ALA A 29 -9.01 -15.45 7.80
C ALA A 29 -10.43 -15.70 8.32
N THR A 30 -10.63 -15.69 9.63
CA THR A 30 -11.94 -15.92 10.25
C THR A 30 -12.94 -14.80 9.93
N SER A 31 -12.54 -13.53 9.96
CA SER A 31 -13.43 -12.41 9.64
C SER A 31 -13.91 -12.42 8.19
N LEU A 32 -13.09 -12.97 7.29
CA LEU A 32 -13.44 -13.17 5.88
C LEU A 32 -14.20 -14.48 5.62
N GLY A 33 -14.53 -15.26 6.66
CA GLY A 33 -15.21 -16.55 6.52
C GLY A 33 -14.35 -17.64 5.85
N LEU A 34 -13.03 -17.47 5.85
CA LEU A 34 -12.09 -18.39 5.19
C LEU A 34 -11.73 -19.54 6.14
N GLY A 35 -11.58 -20.74 5.58
CA GLY A 35 -11.21 -21.94 6.34
C GLY A 35 -9.82 -21.83 7.01
N ALA A 36 -9.58 -22.67 8.03
CA ALA A 36 -8.36 -22.63 8.84
C ALA A 36 -7.04 -22.74 8.04
N GLY A 37 -7.07 -23.40 6.87
CA GLY A 37 -5.93 -23.50 5.97
C GLY A 37 -5.54 -22.20 5.25
N MET A 38 -6.34 -21.13 5.37
CA MET A 38 -6.08 -19.86 4.70
C MET A 38 -5.19 -18.92 5.52
N ALA A 39 -5.18 -19.03 6.86
CA ALA A 39 -4.34 -18.18 7.71
C ALA A 39 -2.84 -18.27 7.37
N PRO A 40 -2.25 -19.45 7.07
CA PRO A 40 -0.87 -19.56 6.61
C PRO A 40 -0.63 -18.90 5.24
N LYS A 41 -1.62 -18.96 4.32
CA LYS A 41 -1.52 -18.31 3.01
C LYS A 41 -1.53 -16.78 3.13
N ILE A 42 -2.36 -16.24 4.04
CA ILE A 42 -2.38 -14.81 4.35
C ILE A 42 -1.04 -14.39 4.96
N ALA A 43 -0.52 -15.14 5.94
CA ALA A 43 0.77 -14.86 6.55
C ALA A 43 1.89 -14.84 5.50
N TRP A 44 1.94 -15.84 4.62
CA TRP A 44 2.90 -15.89 3.53
C TRP A 44 2.76 -14.70 2.57
N ALA A 45 1.53 -14.32 2.22
CA ALA A 45 1.30 -13.16 1.36
C ALA A 45 1.80 -11.87 1.99
N LEU A 46 1.53 -11.63 3.27
CA LEU A 46 2.00 -10.43 3.98
C LEU A 46 3.51 -10.42 4.24
N GLU A 47 4.14 -11.60 4.34
CA GLU A 47 5.59 -11.74 4.47
C GLU A 47 6.33 -11.48 3.16
N ASN A 48 5.74 -11.82 2.01
CA ASN A 48 6.45 -11.85 0.71
C ASN A 48 5.95 -10.82 -0.32
N LYS A 49 4.73 -10.29 -0.18
CA LYS A 49 4.22 -9.29 -1.12
C LYS A 49 4.60 -7.88 -0.64
N PRO A 50 5.22 -7.07 -1.52
CA PRO A 50 5.45 -5.66 -1.25
C PRO A 50 4.13 -4.88 -1.26
N ARG A 51 4.20 -3.59 -0.89
CA ARG A 51 3.07 -2.66 -1.00
C ARG A 51 2.65 -2.52 -2.47
N ILE A 52 1.35 -2.34 -2.69
CA ILE A 52 0.80 -2.21 -4.04
C ILE A 52 1.11 -0.78 -4.55
N PRO A 53 1.73 -0.63 -5.74
CA PRO A 53 1.88 0.66 -6.41
C PRO A 53 0.52 1.23 -6.78
N VAL A 54 0.32 2.52 -6.57
CA VAL A 54 -0.91 3.24 -6.89
C VAL A 54 -0.56 4.48 -7.71
N VAL A 55 -1.28 4.64 -8.83
CA VAL A 55 -1.17 5.80 -9.71
C VAL A 55 -2.47 6.59 -9.64
N TRP A 56 -2.43 7.76 -9.01
CA TRP A 56 -3.59 8.64 -8.89
C TRP A 56 -3.54 9.73 -9.95
N ILE A 57 -4.44 9.63 -10.95
CA ILE A 57 -4.51 10.57 -12.06
C ILE A 57 -5.61 11.59 -11.83
N HIS A 58 -5.27 12.87 -11.95
CA HIS A 58 -6.22 13.97 -11.88
C HIS A 58 -6.75 14.32 -13.28
N GLY A 59 -8.06 14.15 -13.48
CA GLY A 59 -8.75 14.56 -14.71
C GLY A 59 -9.34 15.97 -14.58
N LEU A 60 -10.60 16.12 -14.96
CA LEU A 60 -11.38 17.34 -14.70
C LEU A 60 -11.99 17.27 -13.30
N GLU A 61 -11.17 17.52 -12.28
CA GLU A 61 -11.59 17.46 -10.88
C GLU A 61 -11.32 18.76 -10.11
N CYS A 62 -11.87 18.88 -8.91
CA CYS A 62 -11.69 20.03 -8.02
C CYS A 62 -10.82 19.73 -6.79
N THR A 63 -10.16 18.57 -6.77
CA THR A 63 -9.22 18.13 -5.72
C THR A 63 -9.84 17.83 -4.37
N CYS A 64 -11.18 17.91 -4.25
CA CYS A 64 -11.86 17.56 -3.00
C CYS A 64 -11.74 16.06 -2.65
N CYS A 65 -11.51 15.19 -3.64
CA CYS A 65 -11.24 13.77 -3.42
C CYS A 65 -9.93 13.56 -2.65
N THR A 66 -8.88 14.29 -3.02
CA THR A 66 -7.59 14.28 -2.30
C THR A 66 -7.73 14.94 -0.92
N GLU A 67 -8.48 16.04 -0.81
CA GLU A 67 -8.72 16.68 0.49
C GLU A 67 -9.41 15.73 1.47
N SER A 68 -10.44 15.02 1.00
CA SER A 68 -11.13 13.96 1.73
C SER A 68 -10.16 12.84 2.14
N PHE A 69 -9.27 12.41 1.24
CA PHE A 69 -8.23 11.42 1.55
C PHE A 69 -7.31 11.89 2.69
N ILE A 70 -6.80 13.12 2.61
CA ILE A 70 -5.92 13.71 3.64
C ILE A 70 -6.64 13.84 5.00
N ARG A 71 -7.97 14.02 5.00
CA ARG A 71 -8.81 14.08 6.21
C ARG A 71 -9.24 12.72 6.75
N SER A 72 -8.87 11.61 6.11
CA SER A 72 -9.25 10.26 6.56
C SER A 72 -8.71 9.96 7.97
N ALA A 73 -9.56 9.38 8.82
CA ALA A 73 -9.22 9.09 10.22
C ALA A 73 -8.86 7.61 10.48
N HIS A 74 -9.42 6.69 9.70
CA HIS A 74 -9.27 5.24 9.90
C HIS A 74 -9.22 4.51 8.56
N PRO A 75 -8.02 4.32 7.97
CA PRO A 75 -6.69 4.75 8.42
C PRO A 75 -6.42 6.26 8.20
N LEU A 76 -5.37 6.78 8.85
CA LEU A 76 -4.83 8.12 8.54
C LEU A 76 -4.12 8.10 7.18
N ALA A 77 -4.15 9.21 6.44
CA ALA A 77 -3.46 9.32 5.15
C ALA A 77 -1.96 8.95 5.24
N LYS A 78 -1.27 9.38 6.30
CA LYS A 78 0.14 9.02 6.55
C LYS A 78 0.33 7.49 6.67
N ASP A 79 -0.61 6.79 7.30
CA ASP A 79 -0.50 5.35 7.52
C ASP A 79 -0.78 4.60 6.20
N VAL A 80 -1.69 5.14 5.38
CA VAL A 80 -1.94 4.65 4.03
C VAL A 80 -0.66 4.73 3.18
N ILE A 81 -0.09 5.92 3.07
CA ILE A 81 1.07 6.18 2.20
C ILE A 81 2.33 5.45 2.71
N LEU A 82 2.56 5.41 4.04
CA LEU A 82 3.79 4.87 4.60
C LEU A 82 3.73 3.37 4.92
N SER A 83 2.54 2.76 5.00
CA SER A 83 2.40 1.39 5.50
C SER A 83 1.42 0.51 4.72
N LEU A 84 0.51 1.07 3.91
CA LEU A 84 -0.49 0.27 3.19
C LEU A 84 -0.23 0.18 1.69
N ILE A 85 0.02 1.30 1.04
CA ILE A 85 0.25 1.37 -0.41
C ILE A 85 1.58 2.06 -0.69
N SER A 86 2.02 1.99 -1.95
CA SER A 86 3.01 2.90 -2.49
C SER A 86 2.27 3.88 -3.38
N LEU A 87 2.01 5.09 -2.88
CA LEU A 87 1.40 6.16 -3.69
C LEU A 87 2.54 6.80 -4.49
N ASP A 88 2.80 6.23 -5.66
CA ASP A 88 4.01 6.54 -6.44
C ASP A 88 3.77 7.71 -7.41
N TYR A 89 2.52 7.97 -7.79
CA TYR A 89 2.14 9.13 -8.59
C TYR A 89 0.86 9.77 -8.04
N ASP A 90 0.93 11.06 -7.70
CA ASP A 90 -0.19 11.92 -7.29
C ASP A 90 0.28 13.37 -7.41
N ASP A 91 -0.29 14.13 -8.34
CA ASP A 91 0.16 15.50 -8.68
C ASP A 91 0.08 16.47 -7.49
N THR A 92 -0.71 16.16 -6.46
CA THR A 92 -0.96 17.05 -5.33
C THR A 92 -0.06 16.78 -4.12
N LEU A 93 0.37 15.53 -3.93
CA LEU A 93 1.13 15.07 -2.78
C LEU A 93 2.59 14.74 -3.11
N MET A 94 2.91 14.44 -4.36
CA MET A 94 4.26 14.05 -4.76
C MET A 94 5.25 15.22 -4.68
N ALA A 95 6.52 14.89 -4.46
CA ALA A 95 7.59 15.88 -4.36
C ALA A 95 8.14 16.32 -5.74
N ALA A 96 8.10 15.44 -6.74
CA ALA A 96 8.55 15.73 -8.09
C ALA A 96 7.51 16.56 -8.87
N ALA A 97 7.94 17.33 -9.87
CA ALA A 97 7.07 18.16 -10.68
C ALA A 97 7.60 18.26 -12.11
N GLY A 98 6.76 18.66 -13.07
CA GLY A 98 7.17 18.82 -14.47
C GLY A 98 7.75 17.53 -15.05
N THR A 99 8.90 17.62 -15.72
CA THR A 99 9.52 16.46 -16.39
C THR A 99 9.85 15.32 -15.43
N GLN A 100 10.22 15.62 -14.18
CA GLN A 100 10.51 14.57 -13.19
C GLN A 100 9.25 13.81 -12.80
N ALA A 101 8.08 14.47 -12.78
CA ALA A 101 6.82 13.79 -12.51
C ALA A 101 6.43 12.87 -13.67
N GLU A 102 6.62 13.33 -14.91
CA GLU A 102 6.38 12.53 -16.12
C GLU A 102 7.28 11.29 -16.17
N GLU A 103 8.58 11.43 -15.86
CA GLU A 103 9.52 10.31 -15.77
C GLU A 103 9.07 9.27 -14.74
N VAL A 104 8.63 9.71 -13.55
CA VAL A 104 8.11 8.82 -12.50
C VAL A 104 6.88 8.06 -12.99
N PHE A 105 5.95 8.75 -13.67
CA PHE A 105 4.77 8.11 -14.25
C PHE A 105 5.16 7.01 -15.25
N GLU A 106 6.01 7.33 -16.22
CA GLU A 106 6.46 6.38 -17.24
C GLU A 106 7.16 5.16 -16.62
N ASP A 107 8.02 5.40 -15.62
CA ASP A 107 8.72 4.36 -14.88
C ASP A 107 7.74 3.41 -14.17
N ILE A 108 6.71 3.93 -13.49
CA ILE A 108 5.73 3.10 -12.79
C ILE A 108 4.96 2.22 -13.78
N ILE A 109 4.49 2.82 -14.88
CA ILE A 109 3.73 2.10 -15.91
C ILE A 109 4.58 0.98 -16.53
N ALA A 110 5.86 1.24 -16.80
CA ALA A 110 6.77 0.26 -17.38
C ALA A 110 7.16 -0.86 -16.38
N GLN A 111 7.54 -0.51 -15.15
CA GLN A 111 8.06 -1.45 -14.15
C GLN A 111 6.97 -2.29 -13.49
N TYR A 112 5.80 -1.70 -13.26
CA TYR A 112 4.69 -2.33 -12.53
C TYR A 112 3.48 -2.65 -13.42
N ASN A 113 3.67 -2.81 -14.73
CA ASN A 113 2.61 -3.19 -15.67
C ASN A 113 1.78 -4.39 -15.17
N GLY A 114 0.47 -4.18 -15.04
CA GLY A 114 -0.48 -5.18 -14.54
C GLY A 114 -0.43 -5.43 -13.02
N LYS A 115 0.30 -4.60 -12.26
CA LYS A 115 0.45 -4.71 -10.80
C LYS A 115 0.05 -3.45 -10.04
N TYR A 116 0.03 -2.28 -10.68
CA TYR A 116 -0.47 -1.05 -10.07
C TYR A 116 -2.00 -1.00 -10.07
N ILE A 117 -2.55 -0.20 -9.15
CA ILE A 117 -3.96 0.21 -9.14
C ILE A 117 -4.05 1.60 -9.74
#